data_AF-B5YN12-F1
#
_entry.id   AF-B5YN12-F1
#
_cell.length_a   1.000
_cell.length_b   1.000
_cell.length_c   1.000
_cell.angle_alpha   90.00
_cell.angle_beta   90.00
_cell.angle_gamma   90.00
#
_symmetry.space_group_name_H-M   'P 1'
#
loop_
_entity.id
_entity.type
_entity.pdbx_description
1 polymer ?
#
loop_
_entity_poly.entity_id
_entity_poly.type
_entity_poly.pdbx_seq_one_letter_code
_entity_poly.pdbx_strand_id
1 'polypeptide(L)'
;MTPSSSLSAKTTASIASAVILTGVLIHQRCNITRCYNDYRGMQGMLRYIWVGDYLPPSIRQSMDELDKVGQGLLSADDQLDLIETKVQRAQLESVDGPTDGGSDNNGDDLQKQIFQQNPELRKDIGVFSSRLDRLAATIDSVKSHSDEEVKRRKKQMSNKIVTLMTELDRLIASLNLAVH
;
A
#
# COMPACT_ATOMS: atom_id res chain seq x y z
N MET A 1 -48.35 18.54 -52.13
CA MET A 1 -47.21 19.29 -51.58
C MET A 1 -47.17 19.02 -50.09
N THR A 2 -46.23 18.18 -49.64
CA THR A 2 -46.00 17.85 -48.23
C THR A 2 -44.65 18.48 -47.83
N PRO A 3 -44.57 19.30 -46.76
CA PRO A 3 -43.29 19.77 -46.27
C PRO A 3 -42.64 18.70 -45.39
N SER A 4 -41.37 18.45 -45.68
CA SER A 4 -40.49 17.49 -45.02
C SER A 4 -40.03 18.00 -43.65
N SER A 5 -40.19 17.17 -42.63
CA SER A 5 -39.70 17.39 -41.27
C SER A 5 -38.21 17.05 -41.19
N SER A 6 -37.31 18.04 -41.27
CA SER A 6 -35.86 17.88 -41.14
C SER A 6 -35.30 18.68 -39.96
N LEU A 7 -35.84 18.48 -38.76
CA LEU A 7 -35.45 19.25 -37.57
C LEU A 7 -35.43 18.37 -36.30
N SER A 8 -34.65 17.27 -36.27
CA SER A 8 -34.37 16.60 -34.98
C SER A 8 -33.25 15.56 -35.06
N ALA A 9 -32.03 15.95 -35.42
CA ALA A 9 -30.87 15.04 -35.30
C ALA A 9 -29.59 15.75 -34.84
N LYS A 10 -29.47 17.06 -35.04
CA LYS A 10 -28.29 17.83 -34.60
C LYS A 10 -28.36 18.23 -33.12
N THR A 11 -29.56 18.33 -32.54
CA THR A 11 -29.73 18.82 -31.16
C THR A 11 -29.44 17.75 -30.11
N THR A 12 -29.75 16.48 -30.39
CA THR A 12 -29.55 15.36 -29.46
C THR A 12 -28.07 14.99 -29.29
N ALA A 13 -27.27 15.07 -30.36
CA ALA A 13 -25.83 14.83 -30.28
C ALA A 13 -25.11 15.87 -29.40
N SER A 14 -25.50 17.15 -29.49
CA SER A 14 -24.89 18.23 -28.69
C SER A 14 -25.17 18.10 -27.19
N ILE A 15 -26.34 17.58 -26.80
CA ILE A 15 -26.71 17.42 -25.39
C ILE A 15 -25.98 16.22 -24.79
N ALA A 16 -25.85 15.11 -25.52
CA ALA A 16 -25.11 13.94 -25.04
C ALA A 16 -23.63 14.25 -24.80
N SER A 17 -22.98 14.99 -25.71
CA SER A 17 -21.58 15.42 -25.53
C SER A 17 -21.41 16.37 -24.33
N ALA A 18 -22.37 17.27 -24.09
CA ALA A 18 -22.35 18.19 -22.95
C ALA A 18 -22.57 17.47 -21.61
N VAL A 19 -23.43 16.45 -21.56
CA VAL A 19 -23.68 15.64 -20.36
C VAL A 19 -22.46 14.75 -20.03
N ILE A 20 -21.79 14.19 -21.04
CA ILE A 20 -20.56 13.41 -20.84
C ILE A 20 -19.42 14.32 -20.36
N LEU A 21 -19.24 15.51 -20.95
CA LEU A 21 -18.21 16.46 -20.50
C LEU A 21 -18.46 16.95 -19.07
N THR A 22 -19.70 17.29 -18.73
CA THR A 22 -20.05 17.72 -17.38
C THR A 22 -19.89 16.57 -16.38
N GLY A 23 -20.26 15.34 -16.73
CA GLY A 23 -20.04 14.15 -15.90
C GLY A 23 -18.56 13.87 -15.61
N VAL A 24 -17.68 13.98 -16.61
CA VAL A 24 -16.22 13.79 -16.43
C VAL A 24 -15.63 14.88 -15.54
N LEU A 25 -16.03 16.14 -15.72
CA LEU A 25 -15.56 17.26 -14.90
C LEU A 25 -16.06 17.16 -13.44
N ILE A 26 -17.30 16.72 -13.22
CA ILE A 26 -17.85 16.47 -11.88
C ILE A 26 -17.11 15.30 -11.22
N HIS A 27 -16.86 14.21 -11.94
CA HIS A 27 -16.10 13.07 -11.40
C HIS A 27 -14.65 13.44 -11.08
N GLN A 28 -13.99 14.23 -11.93
CA GLN A 28 -12.65 14.75 -11.65
C GLN A 28 -12.64 15.62 -10.39
N ARG A 29 -13.64 16.51 -10.23
CA ARG A 29 -13.75 17.35 -9.03
C ARG A 29 -14.02 16.54 -7.77
N CYS A 30 -14.92 15.55 -7.80
CA CYS A 30 -15.20 14.69 -6.65
C CYS A 30 -13.98 13.88 -6.21
N ASN A 31 -13.16 13.41 -7.16
CA ASN A 31 -11.95 12.64 -6.83
C ASN A 31 -10.89 13.54 -6.16
N ILE A 32 -10.76 14.79 -6.63
CA ILE A 32 -9.85 15.79 -6.06
C ILE A 32 -10.31 16.20 -4.65
N THR A 33 -11.59 16.52 -4.43
CA THR A 33 -12.07 16.87 -3.08
C THR A 33 -11.96 15.73 -2.10
N ARG A 34 -12.20 14.48 -2.53
CA ARG A 34 -12.05 13.31 -1.66
C ARG A 34 -10.59 13.09 -1.25
N CYS A 35 -9.65 13.20 -2.19
CA CYS A 35 -8.21 13.19 -1.86
C CYS A 35 -7.83 14.32 -0.89
N TYR A 36 -8.31 15.54 -1.10
CA TYR A 36 -8.00 16.66 -0.21
C TYR A 36 -8.57 16.47 1.20
N ASN A 37 -9.78 15.94 1.32
CA ASN A 37 -10.45 15.72 2.61
C ASN A 37 -9.78 14.60 3.40
N ASP A 38 -9.45 13.48 2.76
CA ASP A 38 -8.87 12.33 3.44
C ASP A 38 -7.43 12.59 3.94
N TYR A 39 -6.67 13.47 3.26
CA TYR A 39 -5.23 13.65 3.56
C TYR A 39 -4.83 15.01 4.13
N ARG A 40 -5.61 16.08 3.91
CA ARG A 40 -5.36 17.41 4.54
C ARG A 40 -6.48 17.84 5.50
N GLY A 41 -7.48 16.98 5.69
CA GLY A 41 -8.64 17.24 6.54
C GLY A 41 -9.51 18.41 6.04
N MET A 42 -10.45 18.84 6.88
CA MET A 42 -11.34 19.97 6.56
C MET A 42 -10.58 21.25 6.22
N GLN A 43 -9.40 21.46 6.81
CA GLN A 43 -8.59 22.65 6.56
C GLN A 43 -8.00 22.67 5.14
N GLY A 44 -7.59 21.52 4.61
CA GLY A 44 -7.19 21.38 3.22
C GLY A 44 -8.34 21.58 2.23
N MET A 45 -9.52 21.08 2.58
CA MET A 45 -10.73 21.25 1.76
C MET A 45 -11.22 22.70 1.74
N LEU A 46 -11.23 23.39 2.89
CA LEU A 46 -11.53 24.82 2.98
C LEU A 46 -10.54 25.65 2.16
N ARG A 47 -9.25 25.31 2.22
CA ARG A 47 -8.22 26.00 1.43
C ARG A 47 -8.36 25.73 -0.07
N TYR A 48 -8.73 24.52 -0.49
CA TYR A 48 -9.03 24.19 -1.89
C TYR A 48 -10.25 24.96 -2.41
N ILE A 49 -11.31 25.07 -1.61
CA ILE A 49 -12.52 25.85 -1.94
C ILE A 49 -12.18 27.35 -2.04
N TRP A 50 -11.28 27.85 -1.18
CA TRP A 50 -10.96 29.28 -1.08
C TRP A 50 -9.91 29.77 -2.09
N VAL A 51 -8.86 29.00 -2.34
CA VAL A 51 -7.70 29.40 -3.16
C VAL A 51 -7.70 28.73 -4.54
N GLY A 52 -8.47 27.64 -4.71
CA GLY A 52 -8.41 26.79 -5.89
C GLY A 52 -7.27 25.77 -5.82
N ASP A 53 -7.06 25.08 -6.94
CA ASP A 53 -6.05 24.04 -7.07
C ASP A 53 -4.66 24.65 -7.26
N TYR A 54 -3.86 24.67 -6.19
CA TYR A 54 -2.54 25.27 -6.20
C TYR A 54 -1.41 24.29 -6.54
N LEU A 55 -1.72 22.99 -6.71
CA LEU A 55 -0.71 21.99 -7.05
C LEU A 55 -0.61 21.82 -8.56
N PRO A 56 0.60 21.94 -9.15
CA PRO A 56 0.85 21.52 -10.51
C PRO A 56 0.47 20.04 -10.71
N PRO A 57 -0.04 19.67 -11.90
CA PRO A 57 -0.48 18.30 -12.19
C PRO A 57 0.61 17.25 -11.98
N SER A 58 1.89 17.61 -12.16
CA SER A 58 3.03 16.72 -11.89
C SER A 58 3.20 16.39 -10.41
N ILE A 59 2.99 17.37 -9.51
CA ILE A 59 3.10 17.15 -8.06
C ILE A 59 1.91 16.31 -7.59
N ARG A 60 0.71 16.53 -8.13
CA ARG A 60 -0.46 15.70 -7.86
C ARG A 60 -0.20 14.22 -8.20
N GLN A 61 0.31 13.94 -9.39
CA GLN A 61 0.62 12.56 -9.78
C GLN A 61 1.61 11.91 -8.82
N SER A 62 2.68 12.62 -8.42
CA SER A 62 3.65 12.11 -7.44
C SER A 62 3.04 11.86 -6.06
N MET A 63 2.07 12.68 -5.65
CA MET A 63 1.34 12.53 -4.39
C MET A 63 0.38 11.34 -4.44
N ASP A 64 -0.38 11.19 -5.53
CA ASP A 64 -1.29 10.06 -5.72
C ASP A 64 -0.53 8.73 -5.76
N GLU A 65 0.67 8.71 -6.33
CA GLU A 65 1.57 7.54 -6.30
C GLU A 65 2.05 7.24 -4.88
N LEU A 66 2.46 8.26 -4.12
CA LEU A 66 2.84 8.09 -2.71
C LEU A 66 1.66 7.61 -1.86
N ASP A 67 0.46 8.08 -2.12
CA ASP A 67 -0.73 7.66 -1.37
C ASP A 67 -1.05 6.18 -1.61
N LYS A 68 -0.90 5.70 -2.85
CA LYS A 68 -1.01 4.26 -3.16
C LYS A 68 0.04 3.43 -2.42
N VAL A 69 1.28 3.92 -2.35
CA VAL A 69 2.34 3.27 -1.56
C VAL A 69 1.98 3.28 -0.08
N GLY A 70 1.46 4.39 0.45
CA GLY A 70 1.02 4.52 1.83
C GLY A 70 -0.05 3.49 2.21
N GLN A 71 -1.05 3.29 1.35
CA GLN A 71 -2.03 2.21 1.51
C GLN A 71 -1.37 0.82 1.46
N GLY A 72 -0.41 0.63 0.56
CA GLY A 72 0.39 -0.59 0.47
C GLY A 72 1.18 -0.89 1.75
N LEU A 73 1.70 0.15 2.41
CA LEU A 73 2.42 0.07 3.68
C LEU A 73 1.49 -0.27 4.85
N LEU A 74 0.27 0.28 4.90
CA LEU A 74 -0.72 -0.10 5.92
C LEU A 74 -1.10 -1.58 5.80
N SER A 75 -1.36 -2.05 4.58
CA SER A 75 -1.60 -3.48 4.36
C SER A 75 -0.37 -4.35 4.62
N ALA A 76 0.84 -3.78 4.62
CA ALA A 76 2.06 -4.50 4.96
C ALA A 76 2.21 -4.65 6.48
N ASP A 77 1.86 -3.63 7.28
CA ASP A 77 1.71 -3.74 8.73
C ASP A 77 0.79 -4.92 9.09
N ASP A 78 -0.44 -4.92 8.55
CA ASP A 78 -1.43 -5.96 8.84
C ASP A 78 -0.92 -7.37 8.46
N GLN A 79 -0.10 -7.47 7.41
CA GLN A 79 0.51 -8.73 6.99
C GLN A 79 1.64 -9.18 7.92
N LEU A 80 2.43 -8.24 8.44
CA LEU A 80 3.48 -8.54 9.39
C LEU A 80 2.89 -9.09 10.70
N ASP A 81 1.82 -8.47 11.22
CA ASP A 81 1.09 -8.96 12.41
C ASP A 81 0.55 -10.38 12.22
N LEU A 82 0.04 -10.68 11.02
CA LEU A 82 -0.46 -12.00 10.67
C LEU A 82 0.67 -13.03 10.57
N ILE A 83 1.83 -12.66 10.01
CA ILE A 83 3.02 -13.52 9.98
C ILE A 83 3.53 -13.76 11.41
N GLU A 84 3.61 -12.73 12.25
CA GLU A 84 4.01 -12.85 13.65
C GLU A 84 3.09 -13.82 14.40
N THR A 85 1.78 -13.69 14.24
CA THR A 85 0.81 -14.60 14.87
C THR A 85 1.02 -16.06 14.40
N LYS A 86 1.31 -16.28 13.12
CA LYS A 86 1.61 -17.61 12.58
C LYS A 86 2.93 -18.17 13.12
N VAL A 87 3.96 -17.34 13.25
CA VAL A 87 5.25 -17.72 13.85
C VAL A 87 5.04 -18.16 15.30
N GLN A 88 4.35 -17.35 16.10
CA GLN A 88 4.09 -17.67 17.51
C GLN A 88 3.25 -18.95 17.66
N ARG A 89 2.24 -19.14 16.81
CA ARG A 89 1.44 -20.37 16.81
C ARG A 89 2.28 -21.60 16.46
N ALA A 90 3.14 -21.50 15.46
CA ALA A 90 4.02 -22.60 15.05
C ALA A 90 5.06 -22.94 16.14
N GLN A 91 5.55 -21.94 16.87
CA GLN A 91 6.42 -22.17 18.03
C GLN A 91 5.70 -22.96 19.13
N LEU A 92 4.47 -22.57 19.48
CA LEU A 92 3.67 -23.28 20.49
C LEU A 92 3.39 -24.73 20.08
N GLU A 93 3.05 -24.98 18.82
CA GLU A 93 2.77 -26.32 18.31
C GLU A 93 4.03 -27.21 18.29
N SER A 94 5.22 -26.63 18.09
CA SER A 94 6.48 -27.39 18.13
C SER A 94 6.86 -27.89 19.53
N VAL A 95 6.36 -27.25 20.59
CA VAL A 95 6.64 -27.63 22.00
C VAL A 95 5.84 -28.87 22.44
N ASP A 96 4.71 -29.17 21.79
CA ASP A 96 3.84 -30.31 22.13
C ASP A 96 4.20 -31.62 21.38
N GLY A 97 5.30 -31.65 20.62
CA GLY A 97 5.78 -32.86 19.93
C GLY A 97 6.35 -33.91 20.91
N PRO A 98 6.20 -35.23 20.61
CA PRO A 98 6.68 -36.28 21.51
C PRO A 98 8.19 -36.13 21.73
N THR A 99 8.56 -35.88 22.99
CA THR A 99 9.94 -35.68 23.43
C THR A 99 10.68 -37.02 23.42
N ASP A 100 11.04 -37.50 22.23
CA ASP A 100 11.94 -38.65 22.11
C ASP A 100 13.39 -38.15 22.25
N GLY A 101 14.08 -38.74 23.21
CA GLY A 101 15.25 -38.17 23.86
C GLY A 101 16.48 -37.98 22.95
N GLY A 102 17.20 -36.90 23.25
CA GLY A 102 18.62 -36.77 22.98
C GLY A 102 18.98 -36.21 21.60
N SER A 103 19.08 -34.90 21.48
CA SER A 103 20.14 -34.32 20.65
C SER A 103 20.46 -32.91 21.10
N ASP A 104 21.73 -32.71 21.43
CA ASP A 104 22.38 -31.43 21.65
C ASP A 104 22.08 -30.42 20.54
N ASN A 105 21.65 -29.23 20.97
CA ASN A 105 22.11 -27.92 20.54
C ASN A 105 22.34 -27.69 19.03
N ASN A 106 21.32 -27.16 18.35
CA ASN A 106 21.49 -26.17 17.27
C ASN A 106 20.15 -25.46 16.97
N GLY A 107 20.06 -24.16 17.24
CA GLY A 107 18.86 -23.35 16.93
C GLY A 107 18.45 -23.38 15.45
N ASP A 108 19.43 -23.62 14.57
CA ASP A 108 19.22 -23.78 13.12
C ASP A 108 18.37 -25.00 12.75
N ASP A 109 18.37 -26.06 13.56
CA ASP A 109 17.63 -27.28 13.26
C ASP A 109 16.15 -27.16 13.68
N LEU A 110 15.86 -26.42 14.75
CA LEU A 110 14.49 -26.08 15.13
C LEU A 110 13.85 -25.14 14.10
N GLN A 111 14.58 -24.13 13.62
CA GLN A 111 14.09 -23.23 12.56
C GLN A 111 13.76 -24.00 11.28
N LYS A 112 14.67 -24.90 10.84
CA LYS A 112 14.42 -25.77 9.69
C LYS A 112 13.24 -26.68 9.93
N GLN A 113 13.07 -27.22 11.13
CA GLN A 113 11.95 -28.09 11.49
C GLN A 113 10.62 -27.33 11.45
N ILE A 114 10.54 -26.13 12.02
CA ILE A 114 9.35 -25.27 11.97
C ILE A 114 9.00 -24.92 10.51
N PHE A 115 9.99 -24.56 9.68
CA PHE A 115 9.74 -24.27 8.26
C PHE A 115 9.44 -25.51 7.41
N GLN A 116 9.93 -26.69 7.79
CA GLN A 116 9.55 -27.96 7.16
C GLN A 116 8.11 -28.34 7.52
N GLN A 117 7.70 -28.13 8.77
CA GLN A 117 6.34 -28.36 9.24
C GLN A 117 5.36 -27.31 8.72
N ASN A 118 5.81 -26.07 8.50
CA ASN A 118 5.01 -24.94 8.04
C ASN A 118 5.60 -24.30 6.76
N PRO A 119 5.55 -25.00 5.60
CA PRO A 119 6.09 -24.46 4.35
C PRO A 119 5.38 -23.18 3.89
N GLU A 120 4.11 -23.02 4.25
CA GLU A 120 3.33 -21.81 3.95
C GLU A 120 3.90 -20.57 4.64
N LEU A 121 4.46 -20.70 5.86
CA LEU A 121 5.07 -19.58 6.58
C LEU A 121 6.30 -19.04 5.84
N ARG A 122 7.15 -19.94 5.32
CA ARG A 122 8.32 -19.55 4.52
C ARG A 122 7.91 -18.84 3.23
N LYS A 123 6.86 -19.32 2.58
CA LYS A 123 6.30 -18.72 1.37
C LYS A 123 5.72 -17.33 1.65
N ASP A 124 4.95 -17.19 2.73
CA ASP A 124 4.35 -15.92 3.15
C ASP A 124 5.42 -14.87 3.46
N ILE A 125 6.47 -15.24 4.20
CA ILE A 125 7.63 -14.38 4.48
C ILE A 125 8.33 -13.95 3.17
N GLY A 126 8.56 -14.88 2.24
CA GLY A 126 9.17 -14.57 0.96
C GLY A 126 8.33 -13.63 0.08
N VAL A 127 7.01 -13.84 0.04
CA VAL A 127 6.07 -12.96 -0.67
C VAL A 127 6.03 -11.58 -0.02
N PHE A 128 6.02 -11.52 1.32
CA PHE A 128 6.01 -10.28 2.08
C PHE A 128 7.30 -9.46 1.85
N SER A 129 8.47 -10.09 1.92
CA SER A 129 9.76 -9.46 1.60
C SER A 129 9.78 -8.88 0.18
N SER A 130 9.36 -9.67 -0.82
CA SER A 130 9.27 -9.18 -2.21
C SER A 130 8.29 -8.02 -2.37
N ARG A 131 7.21 -7.99 -1.58
CA ARG A 131 6.26 -6.87 -1.57
C ARG A 131 6.88 -5.60 -1.00
N LEU A 132 7.64 -5.70 0.09
CA LEU A 132 8.37 -4.56 0.67
C LEU A 132 9.39 -3.99 -0.32
N ASP A 133 10.14 -4.85 -1.02
CA ASP A 133 11.08 -4.42 -2.07
C ASP A 133 10.39 -3.68 -3.21
N ARG A 134 9.23 -4.17 -3.65
CA ARG A 134 8.41 -3.49 -4.67
C ARG A 134 7.93 -2.12 -4.20
N LEU A 135 7.50 -2.01 -2.94
CA LEU A 135 7.10 -0.73 -2.36
C LEU A 135 8.29 0.24 -2.29
N ALA A 136 9.48 -0.24 -1.90
CA ALA A 136 10.70 0.56 -1.86
C ALA A 136 11.07 1.08 -3.26
N ALA A 137 11.10 0.19 -4.26
CA ALA A 137 11.37 0.56 -5.65
C ALA A 137 10.33 1.57 -6.19
N THR A 138 9.06 1.43 -5.80
CA THR A 138 8.00 2.36 -6.19
C THR A 138 8.27 3.74 -5.59
N ILE A 139 8.59 3.85 -4.29
CA ILE A 139 8.93 5.12 -3.64
C ILE A 139 10.10 5.79 -4.36
N ASP A 140 11.15 5.03 -4.64
CA ASP A 140 12.34 5.56 -5.29
C ASP A 140 12.02 6.13 -6.67
N SER A 141 11.15 5.44 -7.43
CA SER A 141 10.70 5.87 -8.76
C SER A 141 9.90 7.19 -8.76
N VAL A 142 9.24 7.54 -7.65
CA VAL A 142 8.42 8.76 -7.58
C VAL A 142 9.29 10.00 -7.71
N LYS A 143 9.02 10.84 -8.71
CA LYS A 143 9.75 12.10 -8.90
C LYS A 143 9.30 13.13 -7.88
N SER A 144 10.25 13.72 -7.15
CA SER A 144 9.95 14.72 -6.12
C SER A 144 9.69 16.12 -6.67
N HIS A 145 10.01 16.39 -7.93
CA HIS A 145 9.85 17.70 -8.56
C HIS A 145 10.39 18.88 -7.74
N SER A 146 11.44 18.64 -6.95
CA SER A 146 12.02 19.60 -5.98
C SER A 146 11.05 20.10 -4.90
N ASP A 147 9.88 19.49 -4.76
CA ASP A 147 8.89 19.82 -3.74
C ASP A 147 9.27 19.19 -2.39
N GLU A 148 9.30 20.03 -1.35
CA GLU A 148 9.73 19.62 -0.02
C GLU A 148 8.70 18.71 0.68
N GLU A 149 7.41 18.83 0.37
CA GLU A 149 6.37 17.94 0.91
C GLU A 149 6.53 16.53 0.33
N VAL A 150 6.76 16.40 -0.98
CA VAL A 150 7.01 15.12 -1.65
C VAL A 150 8.28 14.46 -1.08
N LYS A 151 9.38 15.21 -0.95
CA LYS A 151 10.64 14.69 -0.38
C LYS A 151 10.44 14.19 1.05
N ARG A 152 9.75 14.97 1.90
CA ARG A 152 9.49 14.60 3.28
C ARG A 152 8.67 13.31 3.37
N ARG A 153 7.60 13.19 2.58
CA ARG A 153 6.76 11.98 2.56
C ARG A 153 7.52 10.77 2.03
N LYS A 154 8.28 10.90 0.94
CA LYS A 154 9.17 9.84 0.45
C LYS A 154 10.07 9.31 1.56
N LYS A 155 10.77 10.21 2.24
CA LYS A 155 11.69 9.84 3.33
C LYS A 155 10.97 9.13 4.49
N GLN A 156 9.79 9.62 4.88
CA GLN A 156 8.99 8.98 5.92
C GLN A 156 8.59 7.55 5.54
N MET A 157 8.12 7.35 4.31
CA MET A 157 7.72 6.02 3.82
C MET A 157 8.91 5.08 3.66
N SER A 158 10.05 5.55 3.13
CA SER A 158 11.29 4.76 3.07
C SER A 158 11.74 4.30 4.45
N ASN A 159 11.71 5.20 5.45
CA ASN A 159 12.03 4.83 6.83
C ASN A 159 11.05 3.76 7.37
N LYS A 160 9.75 3.89 7.08
CA LYS A 160 8.76 2.89 7.52
C LYS A 160 9.03 1.51 6.89
N ILE A 161 9.40 1.45 5.61
CA ILE A 161 9.78 0.17 4.97
C ILE A 161 11.00 -0.45 5.67
N VAL A 162 12.02 0.36 5.98
CA VAL A 162 13.21 -0.14 6.69
C VAL A 162 12.84 -0.70 8.05
N THR A 163 11.93 -0.05 8.80
CA THR A 163 11.41 -0.58 10.06
C THR A 163 10.73 -1.95 9.86
N LEU A 164 9.83 -2.07 8.88
CA LEU A 164 9.14 -3.33 8.57
C LEU A 164 10.09 -4.46 8.16
N MET A 165 11.12 -4.14 7.36
CA MET A 165 12.17 -5.11 7.00
C MET A 165 12.95 -5.55 8.24
N THR A 166 13.30 -4.61 9.11
CA THR A 166 14.02 -4.92 10.36
C THR A 166 13.17 -5.78 11.30
N GLU A 167 11.86 -5.52 11.38
CA GLU A 167 10.93 -6.34 12.17
C GLU A 167 10.77 -7.74 11.60
N LEU A 168 10.70 -7.87 10.28
CA LEU A 168 10.69 -9.18 9.61
C LEU A 168 11.98 -9.96 9.91
N ASP A 169 13.14 -9.31 9.79
CA ASP A 169 14.44 -9.92 10.13
C ASP A 169 14.50 -10.32 11.62
N ARG A 170 13.91 -9.50 12.51
CA ARG A 170 13.80 -9.83 13.94
C ARG A 170 12.92 -11.04 14.18
N LEU A 171 11.80 -11.19 13.48
CA LEU A 171 10.93 -12.37 13.56
C LEU A 171 11.63 -13.63 13.04
N ILE A 172 12.42 -13.50 11.98
CA ILE A 172 13.22 -14.61 11.45
C ILE A 172 14.34 -14.98 12.43
N ALA A 173 14.97 -13.98 13.07
CA ALA A 173 16.01 -14.19 14.07
C ALA A 173 15.46 -14.72 15.41
N SER A 174 14.24 -14.36 15.80
CA SER A 174 13.61 -14.90 17.02
C SER A 174 13.31 -16.40 16.90
N LEU A 175 13.04 -16.89 15.69
CA LEU A 175 13.00 -18.32 15.40
C LEU A 175 14.36 -19.00 15.64
N ASN A 176 15.49 -18.29 15.49
CA ASN A 176 16.82 -18.81 15.80
C ASN A 176 17.16 -18.74 17.30
N LEU A 177 16.56 -17.80 18.04
CA LEU A 177 16.87 -17.55 19.46
C LEU A 177 16.00 -18.34 20.45
N ALA A 178 14.89 -18.97 20.03
CA ALA A 178 14.02 -19.76 20.91
C ALA A 178 14.65 -21.07 21.45
N VAL A 179 15.98 -21.23 21.34
CA VAL A 179 16.75 -22.44 21.71
C VAL A 179 17.84 -22.13 22.77
N HIS A 180 17.70 -21.04 23.52
CA HIS A 180 18.47 -20.78 24.74
C HIS A 180 17.55 -20.53 25.92
#